data_AF-A0A433D5Y6-F1
#
_entry.id   AF-A0A433D5Y6-F1
#
_cell.length_a   1.000
_cell.length_b   1.000
_cell.length_c   1.000
_cell.angle_alpha   90.00
_cell.angle_beta   90.00
_cell.angle_gamma   90.00
#
_symmetry.space_group_name_H-M   'P 1'
#
loop_
_entity.id
_entity.type
_entity.pdbx_description
1 polymer ?
#
loop_
_entity_poly.entity_id
_entity_poly.type
_entity_poly.pdbx_seq_one_letter_code
_entity_poly.pdbx_strand_id
1 'polypeptide(L)'
;MATAKTAPSAVAILRRYWKPFIFQVHPDLFVHRPVEKEINAQSLQHLNTLIDPLCHPELHTSVSRESVPLEVKFFSKTPIVAADGSPPNHTPVTHRFDLPTDAGATVFSFLTLCEKLGIDVLYTDSCVAKELSQCSPRLSKPPHQDARRPPVASPTELFARELRRSAIVTKFSKESCSNTTDKELSLLRSNRLLFFKSGLDRTQRWEAQKNLMIWMKEAREQQWWGNVPVVIASRECGENATAKGDGKENKKGALVIPWDARKEGIARFVVDIATGMQFKEQLE
;
A
#
# COMPACT_ATOMS: atom_id res chain seq x y z
N MET A 1 -13.18 44.76 -15.22
CA MET A 1 -13.36 43.34 -15.61
C MET A 1 -12.77 42.48 -14.51
N ALA A 2 -13.60 41.89 -13.66
CA ALA A 2 -13.14 41.01 -12.59
C ALA A 2 -12.90 39.61 -13.17
N THR A 3 -11.65 39.16 -13.19
CA THR A 3 -11.30 37.79 -13.56
C THR A 3 -11.94 36.83 -12.56
N ALA A 4 -12.81 35.94 -13.03
CA ALA A 4 -13.39 34.89 -12.21
C ALA A 4 -12.25 34.07 -11.58
N LYS A 5 -12.05 34.25 -10.26
CA LYS A 5 -11.11 33.44 -9.47
C LYS A 5 -11.69 32.02 -9.45
N THR A 6 -11.14 31.15 -10.29
CA THR A 6 -11.44 29.72 -10.28
C THR A 6 -11.18 29.19 -8.86
N ALA A 7 -12.18 28.53 -8.26
CA ALA A 7 -12.02 27.95 -6.93
C ALA A 7 -10.83 26.97 -6.93
N PRO A 8 -9.97 27.00 -5.89
CA PRO A 8 -8.80 26.13 -5.86
C PRO A 8 -9.24 24.67 -5.82
N SER A 9 -8.65 23.85 -6.69
CA SER A 9 -8.93 22.41 -6.70
C SER A 9 -8.37 21.73 -5.44
N ALA A 10 -8.96 20.60 -5.04
CA ALA A 10 -8.50 19.78 -3.92
C ALA A 10 -6.98 19.50 -3.96
N VAL A 11 -6.46 19.21 -5.15
CA VAL A 11 -5.02 18.96 -5.39
C VAL A 11 -4.18 20.22 -5.19
N ALA A 12 -4.68 21.39 -5.60
CA ALA A 12 -3.96 22.66 -5.42
C ALA A 12 -3.83 23.02 -3.95
N ILE A 13 -4.88 22.79 -3.16
CA ILE A 13 -4.86 22.96 -1.70
C ILE A 13 -3.82 22.01 -1.09
N LEU A 14 -3.90 20.72 -1.42
CA LEU A 14 -2.98 19.72 -0.86
C LEU A 14 -1.51 20.06 -1.15
N ARG A 15 -1.18 20.41 -2.40
CA ARG A 15 0.20 20.78 -2.81
C ARG A 15 0.75 21.98 -2.03
N ARG A 16 -0.09 22.94 -1.64
CA ARG A 16 0.33 24.12 -0.87
C ARG A 16 0.87 23.74 0.50
N TYR A 17 0.24 22.77 1.18
CA TYR A 17 0.59 22.36 2.54
C TYR A 17 1.52 21.13 2.59
N TRP A 18 1.68 20.43 1.48
CA TRP A 18 2.53 19.24 1.41
C TRP A 18 3.99 19.52 1.80
N LYS A 19 4.59 20.57 1.25
CA LYS A 19 6.00 20.91 1.53
C LYS A 19 6.21 21.34 2.99
N PRO A 20 5.39 22.21 3.60
CA PRO A 20 5.46 22.46 5.04
C PRO A 20 5.31 21.19 5.89
N PHE A 21 4.37 20.32 5.54
CA PHE A 21 4.13 19.04 6.22
C PHE A 21 5.34 18.11 6.19
N ILE A 22 5.80 17.76 4.98
CA ILE A 22 7.22 17.71 4.60
C ILE A 22 8.27 17.91 5.70
N PHE A 23 8.65 19.18 5.82
CA PHE A 23 9.70 19.69 6.71
C PHE A 23 9.41 19.55 8.20
N GLN A 24 8.20 19.15 8.57
CA GLN A 24 7.81 18.97 9.95
C GLN A 24 7.97 17.52 10.41
N VAL A 25 7.68 16.57 9.54
CA VAL A 25 7.53 15.15 9.90
C VAL A 25 8.45 14.20 9.15
N HIS A 26 9.26 14.68 8.20
CA HIS A 26 10.11 13.80 7.39
C HIS A 26 11.03 12.92 8.25
N PRO A 27 11.13 11.60 8.00
CA PRO A 27 11.95 10.68 8.79
C PRO A 27 13.41 11.11 8.93
N ASP A 28 14.00 11.71 7.89
CA ASP A 28 15.39 12.17 7.92
C ASP A 28 15.66 13.33 8.90
N LEU A 29 14.62 13.97 9.42
CA LEU A 29 14.75 14.98 10.47
C LEU A 29 15.02 14.36 11.85
N PHE A 30 14.80 13.06 12.00
CA PHE A 30 14.84 12.32 13.27
C PHE A 30 16.07 11.39 13.35
N VAL A 31 17.23 11.86 12.89
CA VAL A 31 18.48 11.07 12.83
C VAL A 31 18.86 10.45 14.18
N HIS A 32 18.66 11.19 15.27
CA HIS A 32 19.00 10.75 16.63
C HIS A 32 17.85 10.05 17.37
N ARG A 33 16.73 9.78 16.68
CA ARG A 33 15.51 9.23 17.28
C ARG A 33 14.94 8.13 16.38
N PRO A 34 15.52 6.92 16.41
CA PRO A 34 15.21 5.86 15.46
C PRO A 34 13.74 5.41 15.51
N VAL A 35 13.13 5.39 16.70
CA VAL A 35 11.72 5.03 16.88
C VAL A 35 10.79 6.06 16.22
N GLU A 36 11.04 7.36 16.43
CA GLU A 36 10.25 8.44 15.83
C GLU A 36 10.41 8.45 14.30
N LYS A 37 11.64 8.22 13.83
CA LYS A 37 11.97 8.09 12.41
C LYS A 37 11.15 6.98 11.74
N GLU A 38 11.12 5.79 12.35
CA GLU A 38 10.39 4.64 11.81
C GLU A 38 8.87 4.89 11.77
N ILE A 39 8.30 5.40 12.88
CA ILE A 39 6.87 5.71 12.97
C ILE A 39 6.47 6.75 11.93
N ASN A 40 7.28 7.79 11.74
CA ASN A 40 7.03 8.79 10.72
C ASN A 40 7.15 8.21 9.30
N ALA A 41 8.11 7.33 9.05
CA ALA A 41 8.28 6.69 7.74
C ALA A 41 7.06 5.83 7.38
N GLN A 42 6.62 4.98 8.30
CA GLN A 42 5.44 4.14 8.14
C GLN A 42 4.18 4.98 7.94
N SER A 43 3.98 6.00 8.80
CA SER A 43 2.81 6.88 8.70
C SER A 43 2.79 7.70 7.42
N LEU A 44 3.95 8.10 6.91
CA LEU A 44 4.07 8.81 5.63
C LEU A 44 3.69 7.90 4.45
N GLN A 45 4.16 6.63 4.47
CA GLN A 45 3.79 5.64 3.47
C GLN A 45 2.27 5.42 3.47
N HIS A 46 1.68 5.22 4.65
CA HIS A 46 0.24 5.11 4.81
C HIS A 46 -0.51 6.33 4.25
N LEU A 47 -0.07 7.55 4.60
CA LEU A 47 -0.70 8.77 4.11
C LEU A 47 -0.61 8.90 2.57
N ASN A 48 0.51 8.52 1.96
CA ASN A 48 0.68 8.56 0.51
C ASN A 48 -0.32 7.65 -0.22
N THR A 49 -0.74 6.53 0.38
CA THR A 49 -1.79 5.68 -0.21
C THR A 49 -3.13 6.40 -0.39
N LEU A 50 -3.39 7.44 0.42
CA LEU A 50 -4.60 8.27 0.32
C LEU A 50 -4.41 9.44 -0.67
N ILE A 51 -3.21 10.03 -0.69
CA ILE A 51 -2.91 11.27 -1.40
C ILE A 51 -2.51 11.04 -2.85
N ASP A 52 -1.73 10.01 -3.15
CA ASP A 52 -1.24 9.71 -4.50
C ASP A 52 -2.38 9.57 -5.52
N PRO A 53 -3.48 8.83 -5.22
CA PRO A 53 -4.62 8.73 -6.14
C PRO A 53 -5.30 10.07 -6.43
N LEU A 54 -5.24 11.03 -5.50
CA LEU A 54 -5.78 12.37 -5.71
C LEU A 54 -4.87 13.21 -6.61
N CYS A 55 -3.56 13.03 -6.51
CA CYS A 55 -2.58 13.75 -7.31
C CYS A 55 -2.42 13.18 -8.72
N HIS A 56 -2.66 11.87 -8.88
CA HIS A 56 -2.45 11.12 -10.11
C HIS A 56 -3.63 10.18 -10.43
N PRO A 57 -4.83 10.73 -10.74
CA PRO A 57 -6.04 9.93 -10.95
C PRO A 57 -5.95 8.95 -12.14
N GLU A 58 -5.06 9.19 -13.11
CA GLU A 58 -4.94 8.38 -14.34
C GLU A 58 -4.14 7.08 -14.16
N LEU A 59 -3.41 6.91 -13.05
CA LEU A 59 -2.48 5.79 -12.84
C LEU A 59 -3.03 4.67 -11.94
N HIS A 60 -4.18 4.86 -11.30
CA HIS A 60 -4.69 3.93 -10.30
C HIS A 60 -6.00 3.26 -10.74
N THR A 61 -5.88 2.21 -11.55
CA THR A 61 -6.96 1.25 -11.79
C THR A 61 -7.15 0.38 -10.55
N SER A 62 -8.23 0.65 -9.80
CA SER A 62 -8.86 -0.28 -8.84
C SER A 62 -7.92 -0.95 -7.82
N VAL A 63 -7.39 -0.19 -6.86
CA VAL A 63 -6.98 -0.78 -5.58
C VAL A 63 -8.21 -0.81 -4.68
N SER A 64 -8.69 -2.01 -4.36
CA SER A 64 -9.77 -2.22 -3.38
C SER A 64 -9.29 -1.69 -2.03
N ARG A 65 -9.72 -0.48 -1.68
CA ARG A 65 -9.42 0.13 -0.38
C ARG A 65 -10.10 -0.73 0.68
N GLU A 66 -9.31 -1.37 1.55
CA GLU A 66 -9.84 -2.00 2.75
C GLU A 66 -10.69 -0.98 3.51
N SER A 67 -11.88 -1.39 3.94
CA SER A 67 -12.88 -0.52 4.58
C SER A 67 -12.54 -0.14 6.02
N VAL A 68 -11.25 -0.15 6.36
CA VAL A 68 -10.75 0.15 7.70
C VAL A 68 -10.27 1.60 7.72
N PRO A 69 -10.68 2.40 8.71
CA PRO A 69 -10.15 3.74 8.93
C PRO A 69 -8.62 3.70 9.05
N LEU A 70 -7.94 4.60 8.35
CA LEU A 70 -6.48 4.68 8.36
C LEU A 70 -6.05 5.60 9.50
N GLU A 71 -5.34 5.05 10.49
CA GLU A 71 -4.72 5.83 11.54
C GLU A 71 -3.25 6.09 11.21
N VAL A 72 -2.82 7.34 11.33
CA VAL A 72 -1.43 7.78 11.14
C VAL A 72 -0.93 8.49 12.40
N LYS A 73 0.36 8.37 12.67
CA LYS A 73 1.02 8.96 13.85
C LYS A 73 2.28 9.68 13.41
N PHE A 74 2.37 10.97 13.74
CA PHE A 74 3.53 11.78 13.37
C PHE A 74 4.17 12.45 14.57
N PHE A 75 5.48 12.29 14.69
CA PHE A 75 6.32 13.13 15.52
C PHE A 75 6.69 14.38 14.75
N SER A 76 6.62 15.52 15.44
CA SER A 76 6.90 16.83 14.90
C SER A 76 8.32 17.26 15.26
N LYS A 77 9.05 17.84 14.30
CA LYS A 77 10.40 18.37 14.52
C LYS A 77 10.41 19.49 15.56
N THR A 78 9.51 20.47 15.42
CA THR A 78 9.33 21.47 16.47
C THR A 78 8.34 20.90 17.47
N PRO A 79 8.70 20.84 18.77
CA PRO A 79 7.76 20.39 19.77
C PRO A 79 6.54 21.33 19.77
N ILE A 80 5.36 20.71 19.78
CA ILE A 80 4.10 21.45 19.83
C ILE A 80 3.94 21.88 21.28
N VAL A 81 3.90 23.18 21.53
CA VAL A 81 3.65 23.71 22.86
C VAL A 81 2.21 23.36 23.22
N ALA A 82 2.05 22.51 24.24
CA ALA A 82 0.73 22.20 24.75
C ALA A 82 0.09 23.48 25.32
N ALA A 83 -1.19 23.68 25.04
CA ALA A 83 -1.92 24.89 25.44
C ALA A 83 -1.99 25.08 26.98
N ASP A 84 -1.63 24.06 27.74
CA ASP A 84 -1.57 24.03 29.20
C ASP A 84 -0.22 24.55 29.77
N GLY A 85 0.72 24.98 28.93
CA GLY A 85 2.02 25.48 29.37
C GLY A 85 2.95 24.39 29.94
N SER A 86 2.60 23.12 29.75
CA SER A 86 3.46 22.00 30.11
C SER A 86 4.73 21.97 29.24
N PRO A 87 5.84 21.40 29.73
CA PRO A 87 7.07 21.30 28.96
C PRO A 87 6.81 20.56 27.63
N PRO A 88 7.52 20.92 26.56
CA PRO A 88 7.34 20.35 25.23
C PRO A 88 7.54 18.83 25.26
N ASN A 89 6.45 18.09 25.39
CA ASN A 89 6.46 16.65 25.28
C ASN A 89 6.48 16.28 23.80
N HIS A 90 7.42 15.42 23.40
CA HIS A 90 7.44 14.81 22.06
C HIS A 90 6.36 13.72 21.95
N THR A 91 5.11 14.10 22.17
CA THR A 91 3.97 13.21 21.95
C THR A 91 3.66 13.13 20.46
N PRO A 92 3.45 11.94 19.89
CA PRO A 92 3.04 11.81 18.51
C PRO A 92 1.64 12.40 18.31
N VAL A 93 1.46 13.13 17.22
CA VAL A 93 0.17 13.58 16.74
C VAL A 93 -0.51 12.41 16.03
N THR A 94 -1.58 11.90 16.61
CA THR A 94 -2.42 10.86 16.01
C THR A 94 -3.58 11.49 15.23
N HIS A 95 -3.79 11.03 14.00
CA HIS A 95 -4.92 11.42 13.16
C HIS A 95 -5.52 10.22 12.46
N ARG A 96 -6.84 10.19 12.33
CA ARG A 96 -7.58 9.11 11.70
C ARG A 96 -8.31 9.63 10.47
N PHE A 97 -8.11 8.96 9.36
CA PHE A 97 -8.82 9.17 8.11
C PHE A 97 -9.92 8.14 7.99
N ASP A 98 -11.17 8.59 7.90
CA ASP A 98 -12.29 7.69 7.66
C ASP A 98 -12.25 7.22 6.20
N LEU A 99 -12.53 5.93 5.95
CA LEU A 99 -12.58 5.34 4.61
C LEU A 99 -13.95 4.67 4.38
N PRO A 100 -14.47 4.64 3.14
CA PRO A 100 -13.96 5.32 1.94
C PRO A 100 -14.28 6.82 1.96
N THR A 101 -13.26 7.66 1.77
CA THR A 101 -13.41 9.12 1.72
C THR A 101 -13.31 9.66 0.30
N ASP A 102 -14.16 10.63 0.01
CA ASP A 102 -14.03 11.45 -1.20
C ASP A 102 -12.78 12.36 -1.11
N ALA A 103 -12.42 12.95 -2.25
CA ALA A 103 -11.26 13.82 -2.35
C ALA A 103 -11.34 15.03 -1.39
N GLY A 104 -12.54 15.59 -1.20
CA GLY A 104 -12.74 16.76 -0.35
C GLY A 104 -12.51 16.45 1.13
N ALA A 105 -13.09 15.36 1.62
CA ALA A 105 -12.94 14.86 2.96
C ALA A 105 -11.49 14.44 3.27
N THR A 106 -10.80 13.81 2.32
CA THR A 106 -9.38 13.48 2.46
C THR A 106 -8.53 14.75 2.63
N VAL A 107 -8.77 15.77 1.80
CA VAL A 107 -8.06 17.06 1.91
C VAL A 107 -8.39 17.77 3.22
N PHE A 108 -9.67 17.77 3.64
CA PHE A 108 -10.07 18.37 4.91
C PHE A 108 -9.40 17.70 6.12
N SER A 109 -9.39 16.36 6.16
CA SER A 109 -8.66 15.60 7.18
C SER A 109 -7.15 15.90 7.16
N PHE A 110 -6.55 16.00 5.97
CA PHE A 110 -5.14 16.37 5.83
C PHE A 110 -4.84 17.78 6.36
N LEU A 111 -5.70 18.76 6.08
CA LEU A 111 -5.55 20.12 6.64
C LEU A 111 -5.68 20.12 8.17
N THR A 112 -6.63 19.35 8.71
CA THR A 112 -6.78 19.17 10.16
C THR A 112 -5.53 18.55 10.79
N LEU A 113 -4.89 17.59 10.11
CA LEU A 113 -3.61 17.03 10.53
C LEU A 113 -2.50 18.09 10.50
N CYS A 114 -2.46 18.95 9.46
CA CYS A 114 -1.50 20.05 9.38
C CYS A 114 -1.64 21.03 10.55
N GLU A 115 -2.86 21.44 10.89
CA GLU A 115 -3.14 22.31 12.04
C GLU A 115 -2.67 21.67 13.36
N LYS A 116 -2.94 20.37 13.56
CA LYS A 116 -2.47 19.63 14.74
C LYS A 116 -0.94 19.56 14.84
N LEU A 117 -0.23 19.63 13.70
CA LEU A 117 1.22 19.66 13.64
C LEU A 117 1.81 21.08 13.77
N GLY A 118 0.96 22.09 14.01
CA GLY A 118 1.37 23.49 14.14
C GLY A 118 1.70 24.16 12.80
N ILE A 119 1.18 23.63 11.69
CA ILE A 119 1.30 24.25 10.37
C ILE A 119 0.14 25.23 10.19
N ASP A 120 0.46 26.48 9.88
CA ASP A 120 -0.54 27.52 9.64
C ASP A 120 -1.36 27.22 8.39
N VAL A 121 -2.60 26.75 8.60
CA VAL A 121 -3.58 26.54 7.52
C VAL A 121 -4.42 27.80 7.34
N LEU A 122 -4.54 28.27 6.09
CA LEU A 122 -5.39 29.41 5.79
C LEU A 122 -6.86 29.04 6.01
N TYR A 123 -7.58 29.86 6.77
CA TYR A 123 -9.01 29.68 7.03
C TYR A 123 -9.83 29.49 5.74
N THR A 124 -9.48 30.22 4.68
CA THR A 124 -10.13 30.09 3.36
C THR A 124 -9.99 28.70 2.77
N ASP A 125 -8.81 28.08 2.89
CA ASP A 125 -8.56 26.75 2.34
C ASP A 125 -9.27 25.67 3.16
N SER A 126 -9.34 25.85 4.49
CA SER A 126 -10.12 24.98 5.38
C SER A 126 -11.62 25.05 5.07
N CYS A 127 -12.16 26.25 4.83
CA CYS A 127 -13.55 26.42 4.39
C CYS A 127 -13.83 25.74 3.05
N VAL A 128 -12.96 25.94 2.05
CA VAL A 128 -13.13 25.32 0.72
C VAL A 128 -13.02 23.79 0.82
N ALA A 129 -12.07 23.25 1.58
CA ALA A 129 -11.94 21.80 1.79
C ALA A 129 -13.18 21.21 2.49
N LYS A 130 -13.73 21.93 3.48
CA LYS A 130 -14.97 21.54 4.16
C LYS A 130 -16.17 21.55 3.20
N GLU A 131 -16.28 22.57 2.35
CA GLU A 131 -17.33 22.63 1.31
C GLU A 131 -17.19 21.49 0.30
N LEU A 132 -15.96 21.22 -0.18
CA LEU A 132 -15.67 20.09 -1.07
C LEU A 132 -16.06 18.74 -0.45
N SER A 133 -15.87 18.57 0.87
CA SER A 133 -16.31 17.35 1.58
C SER A 133 -17.83 17.22 1.70
N GLN A 134 -18.57 18.33 1.65
CA GLN A 134 -20.03 18.36 1.76
C GLN A 134 -20.73 18.30 0.40
N CYS A 135 -20.09 18.82 -0.65
CA CYS A 135 -20.61 18.85 -2.02
C CYS A 135 -20.35 17.56 -2.81
N SER A 136 -19.75 16.55 -2.20
CA SER A 136 -19.67 15.22 -2.80
C SER A 136 -21.09 14.73 -3.06
N PRO A 137 -21.46 14.40 -4.31
CA PRO A 137 -22.81 14.01 -4.67
C PRO A 137 -23.11 12.70 -3.96
N ARG A 138 -23.69 12.78 -2.77
CA ARG A 138 -24.66 11.80 -2.32
C ARG A 138 -25.69 11.81 -3.44
N LEU A 139 -25.59 10.83 -4.35
CA LEU A 139 -26.65 10.45 -5.28
C LEU A 139 -27.95 10.56 -4.49
N SER A 140 -28.64 11.67 -4.70
CA SER A 140 -29.89 11.98 -4.06
C SER A 140 -30.80 10.84 -4.46
N LYS A 141 -31.19 10.02 -3.49
CA LYS A 141 -32.31 9.10 -3.68
C LYS A 141 -33.45 9.94 -4.27
N PRO A 142 -34.01 9.54 -5.42
CA PRO A 142 -35.12 10.30 -6.00
C PRO A 142 -36.26 10.36 -4.97
N PRO A 143 -36.97 11.49 -4.89
CA PRO A 143 -38.07 11.65 -3.95
C PRO A 143 -39.25 10.80 -4.44
N HIS A 144 -39.84 10.04 -3.52
CA HIS A 144 -41.12 9.35 -3.65
C HIS A 144 -41.28 8.36 -4.80
N GLN A 145 -41.31 7.07 -4.45
CA GLN A 145 -42.45 6.22 -4.79
C GLN A 145 -42.70 5.22 -3.66
N ASP A 146 -43.88 5.34 -3.05
CA ASP A 146 -44.47 4.37 -2.15
C ASP A 146 -44.64 3.02 -2.86
N ALA A 147 -43.75 2.06 -2.58
CA ALA A 147 -44.02 0.65 -2.82
C ALA A 147 -43.10 -0.23 -1.98
N ARG A 148 -43.68 -0.81 -0.92
CA ARG A 148 -43.28 -2.04 -0.22
C ARG A 148 -41.77 -2.21 0.04
N ARG A 149 -41.37 -1.89 1.28
CA ARG A 149 -40.15 -2.43 1.91
C ARG A 149 -40.04 -3.94 1.62
N PRO A 150 -38.99 -4.42 0.92
CA PRO A 150 -38.60 -5.81 1.08
C PRO A 150 -38.09 -5.98 2.53
N PRO A 151 -38.38 -7.12 3.18
CA PRO A 151 -37.94 -7.37 4.55
C PRO A 151 -36.42 -7.29 4.62
N VAL A 152 -35.93 -6.76 5.75
CA VAL A 152 -34.51 -6.65 6.08
C VAL A 152 -33.90 -8.05 5.95
N ALA A 153 -33.03 -8.23 4.95
CA ALA A 153 -32.38 -9.50 4.70
C ALA A 153 -31.60 -9.92 5.95
N SER A 154 -31.85 -11.13 6.42
CA SER A 154 -31.16 -11.67 7.60
C SER A 154 -29.66 -11.81 7.32
N PRO A 155 -28.79 -11.81 8.35
CA PRO A 155 -27.36 -12.04 8.17
C PRO A 155 -27.04 -13.30 7.36
N THR A 156 -27.84 -14.35 7.53
CA THR A 156 -27.75 -15.61 6.78
C THR A 156 -28.01 -15.42 5.28
N GLU A 157 -28.94 -14.52 4.93
CA GLU A 157 -29.32 -14.21 3.56
C GLU A 157 -28.27 -13.33 2.86
N LEU A 158 -27.65 -12.40 3.58
CA LEU A 158 -26.49 -11.65 3.10
C LEU A 158 -25.30 -12.56 2.84
N PHE A 159 -25.02 -13.50 3.75
CA PHE A 159 -23.95 -14.48 3.58
C PHE A 159 -24.19 -15.42 2.40
N ALA A 160 -25.41 -15.97 2.27
CA ALA A 160 -25.77 -16.82 1.14
C ALA A 160 -25.71 -16.08 -0.20
N ARG A 161 -26.05 -14.78 -0.21
CA ARG A 161 -25.96 -13.93 -1.41
C ARG A 161 -24.51 -13.71 -1.81
N GLU A 162 -23.62 -13.48 -0.85
CA GLU A 162 -22.19 -13.27 -1.12
C GLU A 162 -21.48 -14.56 -1.56
N LEU A 163 -21.86 -15.70 -0.98
CA LEU A 163 -21.35 -17.02 -1.36
C LEU A 163 -21.77 -17.42 -2.79
N ARG A 164 -23.00 -17.09 -3.20
CA ARG A 164 -23.45 -17.28 -4.58
C ARG A 164 -22.75 -16.32 -5.55
N ARG A 165 -22.47 -15.09 -5.13
CA ARG A 165 -21.77 -14.09 -5.96
C ARG A 165 -20.34 -14.53 -6.26
N SER A 166 -19.63 -15.05 -5.26
CA SER A 166 -18.28 -15.59 -5.39
C SER A 166 -18.24 -16.91 -6.18
N ALA A 167 -19.28 -17.74 -6.10
CA ALA A 167 -19.41 -18.97 -6.90
C ALA A 167 -19.69 -18.70 -8.41
N ILE A 168 -20.25 -17.55 -8.78
CA ILE A 168 -20.48 -17.17 -10.19
C ILE A 168 -19.19 -16.64 -10.83
N VAL A 169 -18.36 -15.93 -10.07
CA VAL A 169 -17.04 -15.45 -10.54
C VAL A 169 -16.09 -16.62 -10.84
N THR A 170 -16.25 -17.76 -10.16
CA THR A 170 -15.44 -18.96 -10.41
C THR A 170 -15.89 -19.82 -11.59
N LYS A 171 -17.03 -19.50 -12.24
CA LYS A 171 -17.52 -20.27 -13.42
C LYS A 171 -17.33 -19.57 -14.77
N PHE A 172 -16.83 -18.34 -14.80
CA PHE A 172 -16.45 -17.62 -16.03
C PHE A 172 -14.94 -17.36 -16.09
N SER A 173 -14.14 -18.42 -16.15
CA SER A 173 -12.77 -18.33 -16.69
C SER A 173 -12.27 -19.72 -17.06
N LYS A 174 -13.01 -20.38 -17.95
CA LYS A 174 -12.57 -21.60 -18.61
C LYS A 174 -12.78 -21.46 -20.11
N GLU A 175 -12.22 -20.40 -20.70
CA GLU A 175 -12.12 -20.31 -22.15
C GLU A 175 -11.00 -19.35 -22.56
N SER A 176 -10.19 -19.83 -23.52
CA SER A 176 -9.13 -19.14 -24.25
C SER A 176 -7.73 -19.04 -23.61
N CYS A 177 -7.05 -20.20 -23.56
CA CYS A 177 -5.61 -20.26 -23.78
C CYS A 177 -5.31 -19.95 -25.25
N SER A 178 -4.55 -18.87 -25.55
CA SER A 178 -3.56 -18.93 -26.65
C SER A 178 -2.65 -17.69 -26.83
N ASN A 179 -2.98 -16.47 -26.37
CA ASN A 179 -2.22 -15.27 -26.80
C ASN A 179 -1.67 -14.35 -25.68
N THR A 180 -1.55 -14.81 -24.43
CA THR A 180 -1.20 -13.95 -23.27
C THR A 180 0.30 -13.88 -22.91
N THR A 181 1.15 -14.70 -23.51
CA THR A 181 2.54 -14.91 -23.07
C THR A 181 3.43 -13.66 -23.14
N ASP A 182 3.27 -12.78 -24.13
CA ASP A 182 4.16 -11.63 -24.30
C ASP A 182 3.92 -10.50 -23.29
N LYS A 183 2.66 -10.24 -22.95
CA LYS A 183 2.31 -9.24 -21.91
C LYS A 183 2.76 -9.70 -20.53
N GLU A 184 2.62 -10.99 -20.28
CA GLU A 184 3.02 -11.65 -19.05
C GLU A 184 4.56 -11.68 -18.86
N LEU A 185 5.30 -12.00 -19.92
CA LEU A 185 6.77 -11.90 -19.92
C LEU A 185 7.26 -10.46 -19.72
N SER A 186 6.52 -9.47 -20.23
CA SER A 186 6.84 -8.05 -20.01
C SER A 186 6.70 -7.65 -18.53
N LEU A 187 5.76 -8.27 -17.80
CA LEU A 187 5.58 -8.06 -16.36
C LEU A 187 6.66 -8.74 -15.50
N LEU A 188 7.19 -9.89 -15.93
CA LEU A 188 8.37 -10.48 -15.30
C LEU A 188 9.58 -9.56 -15.46
N ARG A 189 9.77 -9.01 -16.67
CA ARG A 189 10.90 -8.12 -16.99
C ARG A 189 10.82 -6.76 -16.29
N SER A 190 9.62 -6.29 -15.96
CA SER A 190 9.45 -5.02 -15.24
C SER A 190 9.81 -5.12 -13.76
N ASN A 191 9.93 -6.34 -13.21
CA ASN A 191 10.35 -6.53 -11.82
C ASN A 191 11.86 -6.29 -11.66
N ARG A 192 12.21 -5.11 -11.14
CA ARG A 192 13.61 -4.71 -10.87
C ARG A 192 14.29 -5.51 -9.75
N LEU A 193 13.51 -6.26 -8.97
CA LEU A 193 13.99 -7.06 -7.84
C LEU A 193 14.19 -8.53 -8.22
N LEU A 194 14.01 -8.91 -9.49
CA LEU A 194 14.27 -10.26 -9.98
C LEU A 194 15.68 -10.36 -10.59
N PHE A 195 16.50 -11.25 -10.03
CA PHE A 195 17.87 -11.47 -10.46
C PHE A 195 18.09 -12.93 -10.87
N PHE A 196 18.84 -13.14 -11.96
CA PHE A 196 19.31 -14.47 -12.36
C PHE A 196 20.80 -14.59 -12.07
N LYS A 197 21.22 -15.65 -11.38
CA LYS A 197 22.64 -15.89 -11.11
C LYS A 197 23.40 -16.19 -12.40
N SER A 198 24.67 -15.75 -12.48
CA SER A 198 25.50 -15.78 -13.68
C SER A 198 25.89 -17.18 -14.21
N GLY A 199 25.47 -18.26 -13.57
CA GLY A 199 25.74 -19.65 -14.00
C GLY A 199 24.53 -20.38 -14.60
N LEU A 200 23.41 -19.69 -14.86
CA LEU A 200 22.23 -20.32 -15.46
C LEU A 200 22.28 -20.27 -16.98
N ASP A 201 22.10 -21.42 -17.61
CA ASP A 201 22.00 -21.57 -19.06
C ASP A 201 20.72 -20.95 -19.61
N ARG A 202 20.71 -20.65 -20.92
CA ARG A 202 19.54 -20.04 -21.59
C ARG A 202 18.26 -20.85 -21.39
N THR A 203 18.38 -22.19 -21.47
CA THR A 203 17.26 -23.12 -21.27
C THR A 203 16.74 -23.07 -19.84
N GLN A 204 17.64 -23.08 -18.85
CA GLN A 204 17.28 -23.01 -17.43
C GLN A 204 16.60 -21.69 -17.07
N ARG A 205 17.09 -20.57 -17.63
CA ARG A 205 16.44 -19.25 -17.44
C ARG A 205 15.03 -19.23 -18.03
N TRP A 206 14.85 -19.81 -19.21
CA TRP A 206 13.54 -19.90 -19.86
C TRP A 206 12.56 -20.72 -19.03
N GLU A 207 13.00 -21.89 -18.53
CA GLU A 207 12.17 -22.75 -17.70
C GLU A 207 11.83 -22.10 -16.36
N ALA A 208 12.81 -21.44 -15.72
CA ALA A 208 12.56 -20.63 -14.53
C ALA A 208 11.55 -19.52 -14.77
N GLN A 209 11.60 -18.82 -15.91
CA GLN A 209 10.63 -17.78 -16.27
C GLN A 209 9.22 -18.37 -16.43
N LYS A 210 9.10 -19.52 -17.10
CA LYS A 210 7.82 -20.22 -17.25
C LYS A 210 7.25 -20.62 -15.88
N ASN A 211 8.09 -21.12 -14.98
CA ASN A 211 7.67 -21.49 -13.64
C ASN A 211 7.30 -20.25 -12.81
N LEU A 212 8.09 -19.18 -12.89
CA LEU A 212 7.79 -17.89 -12.25
C LEU A 212 6.45 -17.32 -12.72
N MET A 213 6.09 -17.47 -13.99
CA MET A 213 4.77 -17.03 -14.48
C MET A 213 3.62 -17.74 -13.75
N ILE A 214 3.76 -19.04 -13.53
CA ILE A 214 2.77 -19.84 -12.79
C ILE A 214 2.71 -19.36 -11.33
N TRP A 215 3.86 -19.05 -10.74
CA TRP A 215 3.96 -18.56 -9.37
C TRP A 215 3.53 -17.12 -9.19
N MET A 216 3.69 -16.27 -10.20
CA MET A 216 3.36 -14.84 -10.12
C MET A 216 1.92 -14.59 -9.67
N LYS A 217 0.99 -15.45 -10.10
CA LYS A 217 -0.41 -15.35 -9.68
C LYS A 217 -0.54 -15.52 -8.17
N GLU A 218 0.09 -16.56 -7.63
CA GLU A 218 0.08 -16.90 -6.19
C GLU A 218 0.95 -15.92 -5.37
N ALA A 219 2.07 -15.47 -5.93
CA ALA A 219 2.98 -14.51 -5.34
C ALA A 219 2.35 -13.12 -5.16
N ARG A 220 1.44 -12.74 -6.09
CA ARG A 220 0.64 -11.52 -5.95
C ARG A 220 -0.39 -11.64 -4.85
N GLU A 221 -1.05 -12.79 -4.74
CA GLU A 221 -1.99 -13.07 -3.65
C GLU A 221 -1.28 -12.99 -2.28
N GLN A 222 -0.03 -13.45 -2.21
CA GLN A 222 0.80 -13.41 -1.00
C GLN A 222 1.64 -12.13 -0.86
N GLN A 223 1.43 -11.11 -1.70
CA GLN A 223 2.06 -9.78 -1.64
C GLN A 223 3.60 -9.71 -1.63
N TRP A 224 4.34 -10.80 -1.86
CA TRP A 224 5.81 -10.75 -1.91
C TRP A 224 6.37 -10.35 -3.28
N TRP A 225 5.57 -10.48 -4.35
CA TRP A 225 6.00 -10.13 -5.69
C TRP A 225 6.27 -8.63 -5.85
N GLY A 226 7.51 -8.25 -6.14
CA GLY A 226 7.91 -6.85 -6.35
C GLY A 226 8.29 -6.10 -5.07
N ASN A 227 8.11 -6.73 -3.91
CA ASN A 227 8.52 -6.19 -2.60
C ASN A 227 9.76 -6.88 -2.05
N VAL A 228 9.98 -8.15 -2.40
CA VAL A 228 11.13 -8.94 -1.94
C VAL A 228 12.09 -9.18 -3.11
N PRO A 229 13.41 -8.93 -2.94
CA PRO A 229 14.43 -9.36 -3.89
C PRO A 229 14.38 -10.87 -4.11
N VAL A 230 14.21 -11.30 -5.36
CA VAL A 230 14.18 -12.71 -5.77
C VAL A 230 15.41 -13.04 -6.60
N VAL A 231 16.14 -14.07 -6.21
CA VAL A 231 17.33 -14.55 -6.92
C VAL A 231 17.10 -15.97 -7.41
N ILE A 232 17.10 -16.16 -8.73
CA ILE A 232 17.04 -17.49 -9.34
C ILE A 232 18.45 -18.06 -9.46
N ALA A 233 18.67 -19.26 -8.91
CA ALA A 233 19.98 -19.92 -8.89
C ALA A 233 19.88 -21.43 -9.20
N SER A 234 21.02 -22.07 -9.50
CA SER A 234 21.11 -23.54 -9.53
C SER A 234 21.12 -24.12 -8.12
N ARG A 235 20.58 -25.34 -7.93
CA ARG A 235 20.57 -26.03 -6.62
C ARG A 235 21.97 -26.24 -6.06
N GLU A 236 22.93 -26.49 -6.94
CA GLU A 236 24.34 -26.66 -6.60
C GLU A 236 24.99 -25.41 -5.97
N CYS A 237 24.31 -24.25 -6.04
CA CYS A 237 24.72 -23.03 -5.36
C CYS A 237 24.24 -22.92 -3.91
N GLY A 238 23.30 -23.77 -3.46
CA GLY A 238 22.76 -23.76 -2.11
C GLY A 238 23.34 -24.84 -1.20
N GLU A 239 23.71 -26.00 -1.74
CA GLU A 239 24.15 -27.15 -0.93
C GLU A 239 25.61 -27.05 -0.42
N ASN A 240 26.43 -26.18 -1.03
CA ASN A 240 27.80 -25.93 -0.56
C ASN A 240 27.90 -24.78 0.47
N ALA A 241 26.77 -24.23 0.96
CA ALA A 241 26.77 -23.11 1.92
C ALA A 241 26.46 -23.53 3.37
N THR A 242 26.06 -24.79 3.61
CA THR A 242 25.74 -25.30 4.96
C THR A 242 26.78 -26.26 5.53
N ALA A 243 27.83 -26.61 4.78
CA ALA A 243 28.91 -27.46 5.27
C ALA A 243 30.27 -26.83 4.97
N LYS A 244 30.94 -26.41 6.05
CA LYS A 244 32.27 -25.79 6.16
C LYS A 244 32.30 -24.28 5.95
N GLY A 245 32.60 -23.61 7.06
CA GLY A 245 32.85 -22.19 7.14
C GLY A 245 33.99 -21.79 6.23
N ASP A 246 33.64 -21.00 5.23
CA ASP A 246 34.42 -19.85 4.81
C ASP A 246 33.42 -18.81 4.28
N GLY A 247 33.58 -17.57 4.75
CA GLY A 247 32.61 -16.49 4.63
C GLY A 247 32.03 -16.36 3.23
N LYS A 248 30.75 -16.72 3.09
CA LYS A 248 29.97 -16.46 1.89
C LYS A 248 28.71 -15.73 2.30
N GLU A 249 28.56 -14.55 1.72
CA GLU A 249 27.43 -13.65 1.82
C GLU A 249 26.11 -14.40 1.66
N ASN A 250 25.54 -14.86 2.77
CA ASN A 250 24.09 -15.01 2.85
C ASN A 250 23.55 -13.61 2.57
N LYS A 251 23.06 -13.38 1.35
CA LYS A 251 22.39 -12.15 0.96
C LYS A 251 21.16 -11.98 1.84
N LYS A 252 21.36 -11.42 3.04
CA LYS A 252 20.32 -11.15 4.02
C LYS A 252 19.26 -10.31 3.30
N GLY A 253 18.02 -10.83 3.25
CA GLY A 253 16.88 -10.13 2.65
C GLY A 253 16.55 -10.47 1.20
N ALA A 254 17.16 -11.51 0.59
CA ALA A 254 16.75 -11.99 -0.73
C ALA A 254 16.21 -13.43 -0.69
N LEU A 255 15.09 -13.67 -1.37
CA LEU A 255 14.50 -14.99 -1.60
C LEU A 255 15.26 -15.69 -2.72
N VAL A 256 15.98 -16.77 -2.40
CA VAL A 256 16.70 -17.57 -3.39
C VAL A 256 15.83 -18.75 -3.81
N ILE A 257 15.48 -18.82 -5.10
CA ILE A 257 14.65 -19.90 -5.66
C ILE A 257 15.47 -20.71 -6.65
N PRO A 258 15.52 -22.05 -6.52
CA PRO A 258 16.07 -22.91 -7.55
C PRO A 258 15.34 -22.74 -8.88
N TRP A 259 16.06 -22.67 -10.01
CA TRP A 259 15.44 -22.52 -11.33
C TRP A 259 14.44 -23.63 -11.67
N ASP A 260 14.66 -24.83 -11.11
CA ASP A 260 13.87 -26.05 -11.29
C ASP A 260 12.89 -26.32 -10.14
N ALA A 261 12.68 -25.33 -9.26
CA ALA A 261 11.72 -25.48 -8.18
C ALA A 261 10.34 -25.83 -8.76
N ARG A 262 9.61 -26.71 -8.09
CA ARG A 262 8.21 -27.04 -8.40
C ARG A 262 7.29 -26.23 -7.50
N LYS A 263 6.03 -26.09 -7.90
CA LYS A 263 5.02 -25.29 -7.17
C LYS A 263 4.95 -25.67 -5.68
N GLU A 264 5.00 -26.96 -5.37
CA GLU A 264 4.93 -27.51 -4.01
C GLU A 264 6.18 -27.17 -3.17
N GLY A 265 7.32 -26.91 -3.81
CA GLY A 265 8.56 -26.54 -3.15
C GLY A 265 8.57 -25.08 -2.68
N ILE A 266 7.92 -24.19 -3.42
CA ILE A 266 7.96 -22.74 -3.12
C ILE A 266 7.11 -22.35 -1.93
N ALA A 267 5.96 -22.98 -1.74
CA ALA A 267 5.17 -22.77 -0.54
C ALA A 267 6.02 -23.02 0.72
N ARG A 268 6.92 -24.01 0.70
CA ARG A 268 7.87 -24.26 1.80
C ARG A 268 8.91 -23.14 1.93
N PHE A 269 9.53 -22.71 0.84
CA PHE A 269 10.51 -21.62 0.86
C PHE A 269 9.92 -20.29 1.36
N VAL A 270 8.66 -19.98 1.03
CA VAL A 270 7.98 -18.77 1.49
C VAL A 270 7.59 -18.88 2.97
N VAL A 271 7.12 -20.04 3.43
CA VAL A 271 6.80 -20.29 4.84
C VAL A 271 8.04 -20.19 5.74
N ASP A 272 9.19 -20.71 5.30
CA ASP A 272 10.44 -20.66 6.06
C ASP A 272 10.97 -19.22 6.21
N ILE A 273 10.73 -18.35 5.21
CA ILE A 273 11.08 -16.92 5.30
C ILE A 273 10.09 -16.15 6.18
N ALA A 274 8.78 -16.42 6.06
CA ALA A 274 7.78 -15.77 6.89
C ALA A 274 7.98 -16.09 8.38
N THR A 275 8.28 -17.35 8.71
CA THR A 275 8.60 -17.78 10.07
C THR A 275 9.97 -17.27 10.55
N GLY A 276 10.97 -17.20 9.68
CA GLY A 276 12.28 -16.61 9.99
C GLY A 276 12.27 -15.09 10.16
N MET A 277 11.35 -14.38 9.50
CA MET A 277 11.12 -12.94 9.70
C MET A 277 10.33 -12.67 10.98
N GLN A 278 9.33 -13.48 11.33
CA GLN A 278 8.59 -13.35 12.59
C GLN A 278 9.42 -13.66 13.84
N PHE A 279 10.42 -14.55 13.75
CA PHE A 279 11.32 -14.83 14.89
C PHE A 279 12.26 -13.66 15.24
N LYS A 280 12.41 -12.67 14.35
CA LYS A 280 13.19 -11.45 14.62
C LYS A 280 12.36 -10.33 15.27
N GLU A 281 11.03 -10.37 15.17
CA GLU A 281 10.15 -9.42 15.85
C GLU A 281 9.89 -9.76 17.33
N GLN A 282 10.32 -10.94 17.81
CA GLN A 282 10.15 -11.35 19.21
C GLN A 282 11.44 -11.37 20.04
N LEU A 283 12.56 -10.91 19.48
CA LEU A 283 13.87 -10.92 20.15
C LEU A 283 14.57 -9.55 20.20
N GLU A 284 13.83 -8.47 19.97
CA GLU A 284 14.21 -7.10 20.32
C GLU A 284 13.25 -6.51 21.35
#